data_AF-A0A1G2CIK9-F1
#
_entry.id   AF-A0A1G2CIK9-F1
#
_cell.length_a   1.000
_cell.length_b   1.000
_cell.length_c   1.000
_cell.angle_alpha   90.00
_cell.angle_beta   90.00
_cell.angle_gamma   90.00
#
_symmetry.space_group_name_H-M   'P 1'
#
loop_
_entity.id
_entity.type
_entity.pdbx_description
1 polymer ?
#
loop_
_entity_poly.entity_id
_entity_poly.type
_entity_poly.pdbx_seq_one_letter_code
_entity_poly.pdbx_strand_id
1 'polypeptide(L)' 'MAYSSEGGTERVWHKAGDADGCTGDWTCSNCSAKITELPFAPDKSRLNMLRCKDCYRTMRQSFRR' A
#
# COMPACT_ATOMS: atom_id res chain seq x y z
N MET A 1 41.90 3.54 -36.31
CA MET A 1 41.07 2.70 -35.44
C MET A 1 41.53 2.94 -34.00
N ALA A 2 40.96 3.94 -33.33
CA ALA A 2 41.24 4.25 -31.93
C ALA A 2 40.03 3.80 -31.11
N TYR A 3 40.20 2.78 -30.29
CA TYR A 3 39.18 2.35 -29.34
C TYR A 3 39.36 3.20 -28.08
N SER A 4 38.63 4.31 -27.99
CA SER A 4 38.61 5.13 -26.78
C SER A 4 37.58 4.54 -25.82
N SER A 5 38.06 3.70 -24.91
CA SER A 5 37.28 3.06 -23.84
C SER A 5 37.23 3.96 -22.60
N GLU A 6 36.37 4.97 -22.61
CA GLU A 6 36.11 5.79 -21.41
C GLU A 6 34.60 6.00 -21.23
N GLY A 7 34.03 5.43 -20.17
CA GLY A 7 32.62 5.61 -19.83
C GLY A 7 32.03 4.46 -19.04
N GLY A 8 32.59 4.16 -17.86
CA GLY A 8 31.97 3.25 -16.91
C GLY A 8 30.64 3.83 -16.44
N THR A 9 29.53 3.30 -16.97
CA THR A 9 28.18 3.64 -16.50
C THR A 9 28.02 3.09 -15.08
N GLU A 10 28.34 3.92 -14.11
CA GLU A 10 28.01 3.71 -12.70
C GLU A 10 26.50 3.43 -12.60
N ARG A 11 26.15 2.16 -12.37
CA ARG A 11 24.79 1.74 -12.08
C ARG A 11 24.42 2.25 -10.69
N VAL A 12 23.99 3.51 -10.62
CA VAL A 12 23.32 4.06 -9.45
C VAL A 12 21.99 3.34 -9.32
N TRP A 13 21.92 2.42 -8.37
CA TRP A 13 20.65 1.82 -7.95
C TRP A 13 19.88 2.91 -7.20
N HIS A 14 19.08 3.70 -7.93
CA HIS A 14 18.09 4.56 -7.30
C HIS A 14 17.12 3.66 -6.55
N LYS A 15 17.24 3.67 -5.23
CA LYS A 15 16.34 3.01 -4.30
C LYS A 15 14.93 3.52 -4.57
N ALA A 16 14.12 2.72 -5.28
CA ALA A 16 12.68 2.91 -5.32
C ALA A 16 12.17 2.72 -3.91
N GLY A 17 11.97 3.82 -3.17
CA GLY A 17 11.79 3.71 -1.73
C GLY A 17 11.21 4.93 -1.04
N ASP A 18 10.55 5.83 -1.76
CA ASP A 18 9.68 6.83 -1.15
C ASP A 18 8.24 6.38 -1.35
N ALA A 19 7.92 5.24 -0.73
CA ALA A 19 6.54 4.86 -0.49
C ALA A 19 6.00 5.87 0.53
N ASP A 20 5.47 6.98 0.00
CA ASP A 20 4.61 7.92 0.70
C ASP A 20 3.43 7.10 1.24
N GLY A 21 3.59 6.62 2.48
CA GLY A 21 2.56 5.88 3.18
C GLY A 21 1.35 6.78 3.22
N CYS A 22 0.30 6.42 2.47
CA CYS A 22 -0.93 7.20 2.42
C CYS A 22 -1.49 7.30 3.84
N THR A 23 -1.23 8.44 4.47
CA THR A 23 -1.85 8.83 5.73
C THR A 23 -3.23 9.36 5.38
N GLY A 24 -4.26 8.68 5.83
CA GLY A 24 -5.63 9.09 5.54
C GLY A 24 -6.57 8.61 6.63
N ASP A 25 -7.62 9.37 6.91
CA ASP A 25 -8.64 9.01 7.89
C ASP A 25 -9.74 8.15 7.25
N TRP A 26 -9.53 6.83 7.20
CA TRP A 26 -10.53 5.89 6.69
C TRP A 26 -11.37 5.33 7.83
N THR A 27 -12.67 5.18 7.63
CA THR A 27 -13.59 4.70 8.67
C THR A 27 -14.11 3.31 8.31
N CYS A 28 -13.98 2.34 9.22
CA CYS A 28 -14.57 1.03 9.06
C CYS A 28 -16.10 1.13 9.07
N SER A 29 -16.78 0.60 8.06
CA SER A 29 -18.24 0.68 7.96
C SER A 29 -18.98 -0.24 8.94
N ASN A 30 -18.27 -1.12 9.66
CA ASN A 30 -18.87 -2.07 10.60
C ASN A 30 -18.64 -1.70 12.07
N CYS A 31 -17.45 -1.19 12.40
CA CYS A 31 -17.08 -0.85 13.78
C CYS A 31 -16.66 0.62 13.97
N SER A 32 -16.73 1.44 12.90
CA SER A 32 -16.36 2.86 12.91
C SER A 32 -14.91 3.14 13.32
N ALA A 33 -14.03 2.14 13.28
CA ALA A 33 -12.61 2.31 13.58
C ALA A 33 -11.92 3.19 12.53
N LYS A 34 -11.09 4.13 13.01
CA LYS A 34 -10.20 4.94 12.17
C LYS A 34 -8.99 4.11 11.73
N ILE A 35 -8.69 4.11 10.45
CA ILE A 35 -7.50 3.49 9.86
C ILE A 35 -6.68 4.63 9.29
N THR A 36 -5.50 4.89 9.85
CA THR A 36 -4.68 6.08 9.58
C THR A 36 -3.56 5.84 8.58
N GLU A 37 -3.15 4.59 8.38
CA GLU A 37 -1.99 4.23 7.57
C GLU A 37 -2.35 3.00 6.72
N LEU A 38 -2.44 3.19 5.40
CA LEU A 38 -2.59 2.07 4.46
C LEU A 38 -1.45 2.09 3.43
N PRO A 39 -0.79 0.95 3.19
CA PRO A 39 0.26 0.81 2.18
C PRO A 39 -0.30 0.79 0.73
N PHE A 40 -1.61 0.95 0.57
CA PHE A 40 -2.29 1.06 -0.71
C PHE A 40 -3.36 2.15 -0.62
N ALA A 41 -3.51 2.93 -1.69
CA ALA A 41 -4.60 3.90 -1.81
C ALA A 41 -5.93 3.13 -1.82
N PRO A 42 -6.79 3.27 -0.81
CA PRO A 42 -8.07 2.60 -0.79
C PRO A 42 -9.01 3.28 -1.80
N ASP A 43 -9.75 2.45 -2.52
CA ASP A 43 -10.60 2.89 -3.61
C ASP A 43 -11.75 3.77 -3.06
N LYS A 44 -11.82 5.04 -3.50
CA LYS A 44 -12.80 6.01 -2.97
C LYS A 44 -14.24 5.53 -3.15
N SER A 45 -14.51 4.70 -4.17
CA SER A 45 -15.84 4.15 -4.41
C SER A 45 -16.25 3.09 -3.39
N ARG A 46 -15.31 2.50 -2.64
CA ARG A 46 -15.57 1.40 -1.69
C ARG A 46 -15.28 1.74 -0.22
N LEU A 47 -15.07 3.02 0.09
CA LEU A 47 -14.96 3.56 1.46
C LEU A 47 -16.13 3.12 2.36
N ASN A 48 -17.36 3.13 1.84
CA ASN A 48 -18.57 2.73 2.57
C ASN A 48 -18.72 1.22 2.81
N MET A 49 -17.83 0.42 2.24
CA MET A 49 -17.76 -1.04 2.47
C MET A 49 -16.41 -1.44 3.07
N LEU A 50 -15.58 -0.44 3.45
CA LEU A 50 -14.26 -0.68 3.98
C LEU A 50 -14.39 -1.36 5.35
N ARG A 51 -13.84 -2.56 5.46
CA ARG A 51 -13.77 -3.29 6.73
C ARG A 51 -12.35 -3.23 7.25
N CYS A 52 -12.20 -2.98 8.55
CA CYS A 52 -10.90 -3.09 9.20
C CYS A 52 -10.41 -4.55 9.20
N LYS A 53 -9.11 -4.73 9.47
CA LYS A 53 -8.47 -6.05 9.50
C LYS A 53 -9.18 -7.03 10.43
N ASP A 54 -9.72 -6.56 11.55
CA ASP A 54 -10.44 -7.38 12.51
C ASP A 54 -11.80 -7.85 11.98
N CYS A 55 -12.68 -6.92 11.57
CA CYS A 55 -13.98 -7.26 10.97
C CYS A 55 -13.82 -8.20 9.77
N TYR A 56 -12.78 -7.98 8.95
CA TYR A 56 -12.49 -8.84 7.82
C TYR A 56 -12.01 -10.23 8.23
N ARG A 57 -11.17 -10.32 9.27
CA ARG A 57 -10.71 -11.60 9.83
C ARG A 57 -11.88 -12.39 10.42
N THR A 58 -12.78 -11.74 11.16
CA THR A 58 -14.00 -12.36 11.71
C THR A 58 -14.92 -12.86 10.60
N MET A 59 -15.21 -12.03 9.59
CA MET A 59 -16.03 -12.45 8.44
C MET A 59 -15.43 -13.66 7.72
N ARG A 60 -14.11 -13.66 7.46
CA ARG A 60 -13.42 -14.79 6.85
C ARG A 60 -13.45 -16.05 7.72
N GLN A 61 -13.41 -15.92 9.04
CA GLN A 61 -13.54 -17.06 9.95
C GLN A 61 -14.95 -17.64 9.97
N SER A 62 -15.98 -16.80 9.90
CA SER A 62 -17.38 -17.26 9.80
C SER A 62 -17.67 -17.99 8.50
N PHE A 63 -17.04 -17.58 7.39
CA PHE A 63 -17.18 -18.24 6.08
C PHE A 63 -16.38 -19.54 5.94
N ARG A 64 -15.50 -19.87 6.90
CA ARG A 64 -14.74 -21.13 6.93
C ARG A 64 -15.37 -22.20 7.83
N ARG A 65 -16.54 -21.92 8.39
CA ARG A 65 -17.38 -22.88 9.11
C ARG A 65 -18.40 -23.48 8.15
#